data_AF-A0ABD2ZM94-F1
#
_entry.id   AF-A0ABD2ZM94-F1
#
_cell.length_a   1.000
_cell.length_b   1.000
_cell.length_c   1.000
_cell.angle_alpha   90.00
_cell.angle_beta   90.00
_cell.angle_gamma   90.00
#
_symmetry.space_group_name_H-M   'P 1'
#
loop_
_entity.id
_entity.type
_entity.pdbx_description
1 polymer ?
#
loop_
_entity_poly.entity_id
_entity_poly.type
_entity_poly.pdbx_seq_one_letter_code
_entity_poly.pdbx_strand_id
1 'polypeptide(L)'
;MFIVSFCFPFHYQLSFWGSRSGQDIQEGVNYASAAAGIRDETGQQLGVRISFTTQVNNYKNTISRIVNIPGDEDSATDYLSKSIYSVGVGSNDYLNNYFMPLHYSSSRQFTPEQYAQTYAFGARKLALIGVGQIGFRPNALAQNSPNGKTCVRRINSANQIFNNKVKGLVNEFNNYYSDAKFIYIDAYGIFWDLINNPSLLVLGWQMLGDVVLEETMDK
;
A
#
# COMPACT_ATOMS: atom_id res chain seq x y z
N MET A 1 9.35 17.30 6.44
CA MET A 1 9.17 16.01 5.75
C MET A 1 7.78 15.50 6.11
N PHE A 2 6.92 15.30 5.12
CA PHE A 2 5.52 14.90 5.32
C PHE A 2 5.34 13.48 4.79
N ILE A 3 4.91 12.55 5.66
CA ILE A 3 4.70 11.14 5.30
C ILE A 3 3.22 10.92 5.04
N VAL A 4 2.87 10.44 3.85
CA VAL A 4 1.50 10.04 3.51
C VAL A 4 1.43 8.52 3.43
N SER A 5 0.65 7.90 4.30
CA SER A 5 0.47 6.45 4.29
C SER A 5 -0.92 6.06 3.79
N PHE A 6 -0.95 5.08 2.88
CA PHE A 6 -2.15 4.34 2.48
C PHE A 6 -2.08 2.86 2.93
N CYS A 7 -1.26 2.56 3.94
CA CYS A 7 -1.15 1.24 4.57
C CYS A 7 -1.16 1.33 6.11
N PHE A 8 -1.67 0.29 6.78
CA PHE A 8 -1.65 0.17 8.25
C PHE A 8 -0.30 -0.34 8.77
N PRO A 9 0.13 0.16 9.95
CA PRO A 9 1.04 1.28 10.10
C PRO A 9 2.52 0.86 9.92
N PHE A 10 3.27 1.75 9.28
CA PHE A 10 4.71 1.90 9.52
C PHE A 10 4.91 2.72 10.80
N HIS A 11 6.05 2.56 11.47
CA HIS A 11 6.38 3.00 12.84
C HIS A 11 6.20 4.50 13.19
N TYR A 12 5.72 5.31 12.26
CA TYR A 12 5.31 6.68 12.55
C TYR A 12 3.92 6.67 13.15
N GLN A 13 3.76 7.32 14.30
CA GLN A 13 2.48 7.54 14.97
C GLN A 13 1.63 8.54 14.15
N LEU A 14 1.32 8.18 12.91
CA LEU A 14 0.55 9.00 11.98
C LEU A 14 -0.91 8.95 12.43
N SER A 15 -1.42 10.10 12.88
CA SER A 15 -2.82 10.25 13.24
C SER A 15 -3.73 9.98 12.03
N PHE A 16 -4.87 9.37 12.29
CA PHE A 16 -5.90 9.11 11.29
C PHE A 16 -6.40 10.43 10.68
N TRP A 17 -6.66 10.46 9.36
CA TRP A 17 -7.07 11.69 8.66
C TRP A 17 -8.32 12.37 9.28
N GLY A 18 -9.23 11.59 9.85
CA GLY A 18 -10.48 12.10 10.44
C GLY A 18 -10.34 12.80 11.79
N SER A 19 -9.15 12.79 12.41
CA SER A 19 -8.91 13.40 13.73
C SER A 19 -8.13 14.72 13.68
N ARG A 20 -7.87 15.30 12.49
CA ARG A 20 -6.98 16.47 12.36
C ARG A 20 -7.71 17.80 12.11
N SER A 21 -7.27 18.84 12.82
CA SER A 21 -7.46 20.26 12.49
C SER A 21 -6.12 21.00 12.58
N GLY A 22 -5.85 21.93 11.66
CA GLY A 22 -4.69 22.83 11.75
C GLY A 22 -3.29 22.16 11.67
N GLN A 23 -2.40 22.54 12.61
CA GLN A 23 -0.94 22.30 12.60
C GLN A 23 -0.53 20.81 12.55
N ASP A 24 -1.38 19.89 13.00
CA ASP A 24 -1.10 18.44 13.00
C ASP A 24 -0.91 17.86 11.60
N ILE A 25 -1.35 18.54 10.54
CA ILE A 25 -1.12 18.14 9.15
C ILE A 25 0.39 18.15 8.80
N GLN A 26 1.23 18.87 9.54
CA GLN A 26 2.66 18.95 9.19
C GLN A 26 3.47 17.68 9.51
N GLU A 27 2.94 16.78 10.35
CA GLU A 27 3.66 15.58 10.82
C GLU A 27 3.42 14.31 9.98
N GLY A 28 2.64 14.38 8.90
CA GLY A 28 2.32 13.24 8.02
C GLY A 28 0.96 12.61 8.30
N VAL A 29 0.14 12.26 7.29
CA VAL A 29 -1.24 11.77 7.45
C VAL A 29 -1.37 10.30 7.05
N ASN A 30 -2.12 9.51 7.83
CA ASN A 30 -2.52 8.16 7.43
C ASN A 30 -3.97 8.13 6.91
N TYR A 31 -4.12 7.77 5.63
CA TYR A 31 -5.41 7.60 4.97
C TYR A 31 -5.86 6.13 4.89
N ALA A 32 -5.02 5.18 5.33
CA ALA A 32 -5.31 3.76 5.22
C ALA A 32 -6.64 3.39 5.89
N SER A 33 -7.39 2.49 5.24
CA SER A 33 -8.58 1.88 5.82
C SER A 33 -8.49 0.36 5.77
N ALA A 34 -8.83 -0.28 6.89
CA ALA A 34 -8.78 -1.73 7.01
C ALA A 34 -9.74 -2.33 5.98
N ALA A 35 -9.42 -3.54 5.50
CA ALA A 35 -10.15 -4.24 4.45
C ALA A 35 -10.20 -3.56 3.07
N ALA A 36 -9.75 -2.31 2.91
CA ALA A 36 -9.75 -1.63 1.62
C ALA A 36 -8.77 -2.29 0.63
N GLY A 37 -9.18 -2.31 -0.64
CA GLY A 37 -8.34 -2.70 -1.76
C GLY A 37 -8.36 -1.66 -2.87
N ILE A 38 -7.65 -1.97 -3.96
CA ILE A 38 -7.58 -1.15 -5.18
C ILE A 38 -8.97 -0.99 -5.79
N ARG A 39 -9.74 -2.08 -5.82
CA ARG A 39 -11.11 -2.06 -6.33
C ARG A 39 -12.06 -1.61 -5.24
N ASP A 40 -13.04 -0.77 -5.61
CA ASP A 40 -13.96 -0.16 -4.64
C ASP A 40 -14.83 -1.19 -3.91
N GLU A 41 -15.13 -2.33 -4.54
CA GLU A 41 -15.93 -3.40 -3.95
C GLU A 41 -15.16 -4.27 -2.94
N THR A 42 -13.83 -4.25 -2.97
CA THR A 42 -13.00 -5.07 -2.09
C THR A 42 -13.30 -4.80 -0.61
N GLY A 43 -13.51 -5.86 0.17
CA GLY A 43 -13.69 -5.77 1.62
C GLY A 43 -15.05 -5.24 2.10
N GLN A 44 -16.03 -5.04 1.21
CA GLN A 44 -17.40 -4.61 1.57
C GLN A 44 -18.13 -5.56 2.53
N GLN A 45 -17.97 -6.87 2.33
CA GLN A 45 -18.54 -7.92 3.18
C GLN A 45 -18.08 -7.88 4.65
N LEU A 46 -16.97 -7.21 4.95
CA LEU A 46 -16.42 -7.03 6.31
C LEU A 46 -16.99 -5.79 7.02
N GLY A 47 -17.87 -5.04 6.36
CA GLY A 47 -18.55 -3.87 6.91
C GLY A 47 -18.08 -2.54 6.30
N VAL A 48 -18.20 -1.47 7.08
CA VAL A 48 -17.85 -0.12 6.62
C VAL A 48 -16.34 0.03 6.47
N ARG A 49 -15.92 0.52 5.30
CA ARG A 49 -14.52 0.78 4.93
C ARG A 49 -14.43 1.99 4.01
N ILE A 50 -13.30 2.69 4.05
CA ILE A 50 -12.97 3.79 3.13
C ILE A 50 -12.21 3.18 1.96
N SER A 51 -12.83 3.12 0.77
CA SER A 51 -12.19 2.51 -0.41
C SER A 51 -10.92 3.26 -0.80
N PHE A 52 -10.00 2.63 -1.53
CA PHE A 52 -8.76 3.28 -1.93
C PHE A 52 -9.02 4.57 -2.75
N THR A 53 -10.02 4.56 -3.62
CA THR A 53 -10.50 5.77 -4.32
C THR A 53 -10.90 6.87 -3.35
N THR A 54 -11.68 6.54 -2.31
CA THR A 54 -12.06 7.52 -1.27
C THR A 54 -10.85 7.99 -0.46
N GLN A 55 -9.88 7.12 -0.15
CA GLN A 55 -8.64 7.51 0.54
C GLN A 55 -7.86 8.53 -0.29
N VAL A 56 -7.71 8.30 -1.59
CA VAL A 56 -7.05 9.23 -2.52
C VAL A 56 -7.82 10.55 -2.62
N ASN A 57 -9.15 10.52 -2.63
CA ASN A 57 -9.97 11.74 -2.65
C ASN A 57 -9.86 12.52 -1.33
N ASN A 58 -9.81 11.84 -0.18
CA ASN A 58 -9.56 12.48 1.11
C ASN A 58 -8.20 13.17 1.12
N TYR A 59 -7.18 12.50 0.57
CA TYR A 59 -5.86 13.10 0.37
C TYR A 59 -5.92 14.36 -0.50
N LYS A 60 -6.55 14.29 -1.68
CA LYS A 60 -6.73 15.45 -2.57
C LYS A 60 -7.43 16.60 -1.86
N ASN A 61 -8.48 16.32 -1.08
CA ASN A 61 -9.19 17.32 -0.30
C ASN A 61 -8.30 17.96 0.77
N THR A 62 -7.45 17.18 1.44
CA THR A 62 -6.44 17.72 2.37
C THR A 62 -5.48 18.66 1.64
N ILE A 63 -4.98 18.26 0.47
CA ILE A 63 -4.07 19.11 -0.31
C ILE A 63 -4.75 20.41 -0.73
N SER A 64 -5.98 20.36 -1.23
CA SER A 64 -6.72 21.58 -1.59
C SER A 64 -6.92 22.52 -0.40
N ARG A 65 -7.08 21.99 0.83
CA ARG A 65 -7.13 22.83 2.03
C ARG A 65 -5.78 23.46 2.36
N ILE A 66 -4.67 22.75 2.15
CA ILE A 66 -3.31 23.27 2.36
C ILE A 66 -3.01 24.40 1.36
N VAL A 67 -3.33 24.20 0.08
CA VAL A 67 -3.13 25.19 -1.00
C VAL A 67 -3.94 26.47 -0.75
N ASN A 68 -5.14 26.34 -0.16
CA ASN A 68 -6.03 27.47 0.11
C ASN A 68 -5.73 28.22 1.43
N ILE A 69 -4.75 27.78 2.24
CA ILE A 69 -4.22 28.60 3.34
C ILE A 69 -3.40 29.72 2.68
N PRO A 70 -3.76 31.00 2.88
CA PRO A 70 -3.36 32.08 1.99
C PRO A 70 -1.83 32.22 1.90
N GLY A 71 -1.31 32.13 0.67
CA GLY A 71 0.10 32.34 0.40
C GLY A 71 0.51 32.22 -1.07
N ASP A 72 0.60 31.01 -1.60
CA ASP A 72 1.39 30.75 -2.82
C ASP A 72 1.23 29.29 -3.31
N GLU A 73 0.76 29.09 -4.54
CA GLU A 73 0.68 27.76 -5.17
C GLU A 73 2.07 27.10 -5.31
N ASP A 74 3.12 27.91 -5.45
CA ASP A 74 4.50 27.43 -5.56
C ASP A 74 4.95 26.82 -4.24
N SER A 75 4.60 27.45 -3.11
CA SER A 75 4.86 26.93 -1.76
C SER A 75 4.18 25.58 -1.49
N ALA A 76 2.96 25.38 -1.96
CA ALA A 76 2.27 24.09 -1.82
C ALA A 76 2.89 23.01 -2.72
N THR A 77 3.26 23.37 -3.95
CA THR A 77 3.94 22.47 -4.89
C THR A 77 5.32 22.05 -4.37
N ASP A 78 6.09 22.99 -3.83
CA ASP A 78 7.37 22.74 -3.16
C ASP A 78 7.20 21.87 -1.91
N TYR A 79 6.14 22.08 -1.13
CA TYR A 79 5.84 21.23 0.02
C TYR A 79 5.53 19.77 -0.39
N LEU A 80 4.75 19.57 -1.45
CA LEU A 80 4.40 18.23 -1.95
C LEU A 80 5.59 17.51 -2.60
N SER A 81 6.48 18.23 -3.29
CA SER A 81 7.68 17.64 -3.91
C SER A 81 8.63 17.03 -2.86
N LYS A 82 8.63 17.58 -1.64
CA LYS A 82 9.41 17.11 -0.48
C LYS A 82 8.70 16.03 0.34
N SER A 83 7.47 15.67 -0.01
CA SER A 83 6.65 14.69 0.71
C SER A 83 6.97 13.26 0.28
N ILE A 84 6.97 12.32 1.22
CA ILE A 84 7.20 10.89 0.98
C ILE A 84 5.86 10.17 1.10
N TYR A 85 5.56 9.34 0.11
CA TYR A 85 4.32 8.57 0.06
C TYR A 85 4.66 7.10 0.23
N SER A 86 3.99 6.41 1.14
CA SER A 86 4.10 4.96 1.33
C SER A 86 2.75 4.32 1.10
N VAL A 87 2.77 3.24 0.31
CA VAL A 87 1.53 2.70 -0.22
C VAL A 87 1.64 1.19 -0.34
N GLY A 88 0.79 0.51 0.44
CA GLY A 88 0.70 -0.94 0.47
C GLY A 88 -0.76 -1.36 0.44
N VAL A 89 -1.26 -1.68 -0.74
CA VAL A 89 -2.61 -2.20 -0.97
C VAL A 89 -2.52 -3.41 -1.93
N GLY A 90 -3.64 -4.09 -2.20
CA GLY A 90 -3.66 -5.29 -3.06
C GLY A 90 -3.85 -6.59 -2.28
N SER A 91 -3.36 -6.68 -1.04
CA SER A 91 -3.54 -7.89 -0.20
C SER A 91 -5.02 -8.24 0.01
N ASN A 92 -5.86 -7.21 0.23
CA ASN A 92 -7.30 -7.39 0.40
C ASN A 92 -7.99 -7.72 -0.92
N ASP A 93 -7.51 -7.23 -2.06
CA ASP A 93 -8.10 -7.55 -3.37
C ASP A 93 -8.01 -9.05 -3.66
N TYR A 94 -6.98 -9.73 -3.16
CA TYR A 94 -6.90 -11.18 -3.26
C TYR A 94 -7.67 -11.91 -2.16
N LEU A 95 -7.44 -11.58 -0.89
CA LEU A 95 -8.05 -12.30 0.24
C LEU A 95 -9.53 -12.01 0.45
N ASN A 96 -9.92 -10.76 0.28
CA ASN A 96 -11.22 -10.21 0.62
C ASN A 96 -12.02 -9.83 -0.63
N ASN A 97 -11.63 -10.37 -1.80
CA ASN A 97 -12.35 -10.23 -3.07
C ASN A 97 -12.10 -11.41 -4.04
N TYR A 98 -10.99 -11.43 -4.77
CA TYR A 98 -10.75 -12.37 -5.89
C TYR A 98 -10.92 -13.85 -5.50
N PHE A 99 -10.37 -14.26 -4.34
CA PHE A 99 -10.49 -15.62 -3.82
C PHE A 99 -11.73 -15.84 -2.93
N MET A 100 -12.73 -14.95 -2.98
CA MET A 100 -14.02 -15.07 -2.28
C MET A 100 -15.19 -15.17 -3.30
N PRO A 101 -15.29 -16.27 -4.07
CA PRO A 101 -16.28 -16.40 -5.14
C PRO A 101 -17.74 -16.41 -4.67
N LEU A 102 -17.98 -16.67 -3.38
CA LEU A 102 -19.32 -16.58 -2.77
C LEU A 102 -19.80 -15.13 -2.60
N HIS A 103 -18.89 -14.17 -2.47
CA HIS A 103 -19.21 -12.75 -2.28
C HIS A 103 -18.95 -11.92 -3.54
N TYR A 104 -18.03 -12.35 -4.39
CA TYR A 104 -17.56 -11.57 -5.54
C TYR A 104 -17.53 -12.39 -6.84
N SER A 105 -17.76 -11.74 -7.97
CA SER A 105 -17.68 -12.35 -9.30
C SER A 105 -16.28 -12.26 -9.92
N SER A 106 -15.32 -11.59 -9.27
CA SER A 106 -14.06 -11.19 -9.88
C SER A 106 -13.24 -12.34 -10.45
N SER A 107 -13.09 -13.47 -9.74
CA SER A 107 -12.37 -14.65 -10.26
C SER A 107 -13.09 -15.39 -11.39
N ARG A 108 -14.38 -15.11 -11.62
CA ARG A 108 -15.13 -15.59 -12.79
C ARG A 108 -15.02 -14.65 -13.98
N GLN A 109 -14.67 -13.39 -13.75
CA GLN A 109 -14.63 -12.33 -14.76
C GLN A 109 -13.22 -12.04 -15.26
N PHE A 110 -12.21 -12.27 -14.42
CA PHE A 110 -10.83 -11.87 -14.70
C PHE A 110 -9.87 -13.02 -14.41
N THR A 111 -8.85 -13.16 -15.26
CA THR A 111 -7.64 -13.93 -14.89
C THR A 111 -6.84 -13.18 -13.82
N PRO A 112 -5.90 -13.83 -13.11
CA PRO A 112 -5.03 -13.14 -12.15
C PRO A 112 -4.28 -11.96 -12.76
N GLU A 113 -3.85 -12.08 -14.01
CA GLU A 113 -3.16 -11.03 -14.76
C GLU A 113 -4.09 -9.86 -15.07
N GLN A 114 -5.33 -10.12 -15.49
CA GLN A 114 -6.31 -9.06 -15.76
C GLN A 114 -6.74 -8.35 -14.46
N TYR A 115 -6.80 -9.10 -13.36
CA TYR A 115 -7.21 -8.58 -12.06
C TYR A 115 -6.12 -7.75 -11.37
N ALA A 116 -4.85 -8.05 -11.62
CA ALA A 116 -3.69 -7.32 -11.10
C ALA A 116 -3.59 -5.91 -11.72
N GLN A 117 -4.38 -4.98 -11.20
CA GLN A 117 -4.36 -3.56 -11.58
C GLN A 117 -3.38 -2.80 -10.68
N THR A 118 -2.51 -1.98 -11.26
CA THR A 118 -1.66 -1.06 -10.51
C THR A 118 -2.30 0.32 -10.45
N TYR A 119 -1.80 1.17 -9.56
CA TYR A 119 -2.27 2.54 -9.42
C TYR A 119 -1.09 3.45 -9.08
N ALA A 120 -1.21 4.71 -9.48
CA ALA A 120 -0.27 5.75 -9.16
C ALA A 120 -1.02 7.08 -9.05
N PHE A 121 -0.47 7.98 -8.26
CA PHE A 121 -0.89 9.36 -8.15
C PHE A 121 0.36 10.24 -8.24
N GLY A 122 0.19 11.52 -8.54
CA GLY A 122 1.28 12.46 -8.93
C GLY A 122 2.32 12.80 -7.86
N ALA A 123 2.71 11.84 -7.02
CA ALA A 123 3.79 11.94 -6.06
C ALA A 123 5.16 11.89 -6.76
N ARG A 124 6.14 12.61 -6.19
CA ARG A 124 7.53 12.61 -6.63
C ARG A 124 8.43 11.66 -5.83
N LYS A 125 8.11 11.38 -4.56
CA LYS A 125 8.83 10.38 -3.74
C LYS A 125 7.86 9.33 -3.24
N LEU A 126 7.86 8.14 -3.84
CA LEU A 126 6.83 7.12 -3.60
C LEU A 126 7.43 5.72 -3.37
N ALA A 127 7.11 5.14 -2.22
CA ALA A 127 7.38 3.76 -1.86
C ALA A 127 6.15 2.88 -2.10
N LEU A 128 6.26 2.00 -3.11
CA LEU A 128 5.24 1.01 -3.44
C LEU A 128 5.62 -0.33 -2.80
N ILE A 129 4.78 -0.79 -1.88
CA ILE A 129 5.02 -2.01 -1.11
C ILE A 129 4.29 -3.16 -1.79
N GLY A 130 5.04 -4.19 -2.16
CA GLY A 130 4.49 -5.42 -2.70
C GLY A 130 3.55 -6.13 -1.73
N VAL A 131 2.74 -7.03 -2.26
CA VAL A 131 1.92 -7.94 -1.45
C VAL A 131 2.79 -9.05 -0.90
N GLY A 132 2.77 -9.22 0.42
CA GLY A 132 3.45 -10.32 1.11
C GLY A 132 2.90 -11.70 0.74
N GLN A 133 3.44 -12.74 1.39
CA GLN A 133 2.99 -14.12 1.17
C GLN A 133 1.68 -14.44 1.88
N ILE A 134 0.59 -13.82 1.43
CA ILE A 134 -0.69 -13.90 2.13
C ILE A 134 -1.33 -15.30 2.09
N GLY A 135 -0.81 -16.22 1.25
CA GLY A 135 -1.17 -17.64 1.29
C GLY A 135 -0.73 -18.38 2.57
N PHE A 136 0.13 -17.77 3.39
CA PHE A 136 0.47 -18.24 4.74
C PHE A 136 -0.37 -17.59 5.84
N ARG A 137 -1.30 -16.68 5.53
CA ARG A 137 -2.15 -16.08 6.59
C ARG A 137 -2.97 -17.16 7.27
N PRO A 138 -3.16 -17.11 8.61
CA PRO A 138 -3.96 -18.09 9.34
C PRO A 138 -5.34 -18.33 8.73
N ASN A 139 -6.03 -17.27 8.30
CA ASN A 139 -7.33 -17.37 7.66
C ASN A 139 -7.26 -18.07 6.28
N ALA A 140 -6.22 -17.82 5.48
CA ALA A 140 -6.03 -18.50 4.20
C ALA A 140 -5.71 -19.98 4.40
N LEU A 141 -4.86 -20.31 5.38
CA LEU A 141 -4.50 -21.67 5.74
C LEU A 141 -5.71 -22.45 6.26
N ALA A 142 -6.48 -21.87 7.18
CA ALA A 142 -7.67 -22.52 7.74
C ALA A 142 -8.73 -22.86 6.68
N GLN A 143 -8.90 -22.00 5.66
CA GLN A 143 -9.91 -22.19 4.63
C GLN A 143 -9.45 -23.04 3.44
N ASN A 144 -8.16 -23.05 3.12
CA ASN A 144 -7.67 -23.58 1.84
C ASN A 144 -6.49 -24.55 1.95
N SER A 145 -5.87 -24.71 3.12
CA SER A 145 -4.73 -25.60 3.30
C SER A 145 -5.20 -27.01 3.69
N PRO A 146 -4.73 -28.07 3.02
CA PRO A 146 -5.13 -29.45 3.36
C PRO A 146 -4.80 -29.87 4.80
N ASN A 147 -3.77 -29.26 5.40
CA ASN A 147 -3.25 -29.61 6.73
C ASN A 147 -3.12 -28.39 7.65
N GLY A 148 -3.68 -27.23 7.27
CA GLY A 148 -3.55 -25.97 8.01
C GLY A 148 -2.14 -25.38 8.05
N LYS A 149 -1.16 -25.93 7.32
CA LYS A 149 0.26 -25.51 7.35
C LYS A 149 0.84 -25.25 5.96
N THR A 150 0.43 -26.03 4.96
CA THR A 150 0.91 -25.93 3.59
C THR A 150 0.38 -24.64 2.96
N CYS A 151 1.29 -23.80 2.46
CA CYS A 151 0.96 -22.56 1.80
C CYS A 151 -0.03 -22.75 0.64
N VAL A 152 -0.99 -21.84 0.53
CA VAL A 152 -1.95 -21.80 -0.55
C VAL A 152 -1.29 -21.21 -1.82
N ARG A 153 -0.63 -22.06 -2.61
CA ARG A 153 0.19 -21.65 -3.78
C ARG A 153 -0.53 -20.75 -4.77
N ARG A 154 -1.80 -21.01 -5.05
CA ARG A 154 -2.61 -20.21 -6.00
C ARG A 154 -2.71 -18.73 -5.59
N ILE A 155 -2.78 -18.45 -4.29
CA ILE A 155 -2.84 -17.09 -3.76
C ILE A 155 -1.49 -16.41 -3.95
N ASN A 156 -0.40 -17.05 -3.54
CA ASN A 156 0.94 -16.47 -3.67
C ASN A 156 1.36 -16.28 -5.14
N SER A 157 0.89 -17.13 -6.05
CA SER A 157 1.15 -16.97 -7.50
C SER A 157 0.48 -15.70 -8.03
N ALA A 158 -0.77 -15.44 -7.64
CA ALA A 158 -1.46 -14.20 -8.00
C ALA A 158 -0.77 -12.95 -7.40
N ASN A 159 -0.29 -13.04 -6.16
CA ASN A 159 0.47 -11.95 -5.53
C ASN A 159 1.76 -11.64 -6.28
N GLN A 160 2.48 -12.66 -6.77
CA GLN A 160 3.70 -12.44 -7.55
C GLN A 160 3.42 -11.74 -8.89
N ILE A 161 2.31 -12.08 -9.56
CA ILE A 161 1.87 -11.38 -10.77
C ILE A 161 1.66 -9.89 -10.48
N PHE A 162 0.95 -9.57 -9.41
CA PHE A 162 0.76 -8.19 -8.97
C PHE A 162 2.08 -7.49 -8.64
N ASN A 163 2.93 -8.12 -7.82
CA ASN A 163 4.23 -7.57 -7.43
C ASN A 163 5.13 -7.29 -8.63
N ASN A 164 5.13 -8.17 -9.64
CA ASN A 164 5.88 -7.96 -10.88
C ASN A 164 5.38 -6.73 -11.64
N LYS A 165 4.06 -6.49 -11.68
CA LYS A 165 3.50 -5.27 -12.30
C LYS A 165 3.85 -4.01 -11.50
N VAL A 166 3.81 -4.07 -10.17
CA VAL A 166 4.23 -2.94 -9.32
C VAL A 166 5.71 -2.62 -9.54
N LYS A 167 6.57 -3.64 -9.57
CA LYS A 167 8.00 -3.48 -9.87
C LYS A 167 8.23 -2.89 -11.27
N GLY A 168 7.47 -3.36 -12.26
CA GLY A 168 7.48 -2.79 -13.62
C GLY A 168 7.12 -1.30 -13.64
N LEU A 169 6.06 -0.93 -12.91
CA LEU A 169 5.61 0.46 -12.79
C LEU A 169 6.67 1.37 -12.14
N VAL A 170 7.33 0.89 -11.07
CA VAL A 170 8.43 1.61 -10.43
C VAL A 170 9.58 1.87 -11.42
N ASN A 171 9.95 0.86 -12.20
CA ASN A 171 11.01 1.02 -13.21
C ASN A 171 10.59 2.01 -14.31
N GLU A 172 9.37 1.92 -14.80
CA GLU A 172 8.82 2.84 -15.81
C GLU A 172 8.86 4.28 -15.32
N PHE A 173 8.39 4.53 -14.10
CA PHE A 173 8.36 5.88 -13.55
C PHE A 173 9.73 6.47 -13.28
N ASN A 174 10.68 5.69 -12.77
CA ASN A 174 12.06 6.15 -12.59
C ASN A 174 12.74 6.48 -13.92
N ASN A 175 12.35 5.82 -15.03
CA ASN A 175 12.86 6.14 -16.36
C ASN A 175 12.22 7.40 -16.94
N TYR A 176 10.95 7.66 -16.62
CA TYR A 176 10.18 8.78 -17.18
C TYR A 176 10.39 10.10 -16.41
N TYR A 177 10.53 10.04 -15.08
CA TYR A 177 10.64 11.21 -14.22
C TYR A 177 12.04 11.29 -13.59
N SER A 178 12.91 12.11 -14.19
CA SER A 178 14.27 12.32 -13.69
C SER A 178 14.34 13.08 -12.36
N ASP A 179 13.28 13.83 -12.03
CA ASP A 179 13.12 14.62 -10.81
C ASP A 179 12.36 13.88 -9.69
N ALA A 180 12.11 12.58 -9.86
CA ALA A 180 11.33 11.77 -8.94
C ALA A 180 12.07 10.49 -8.52
N LYS A 181 11.63 9.92 -7.41
CA LYS A 181 12.16 8.68 -6.84
C LYS A 181 11.02 7.74 -6.49
N PHE A 182 11.00 6.60 -7.16
CA PHE A 182 10.06 5.52 -6.89
C PHE A 182 10.83 4.30 -6.38
N ILE A 183 10.39 3.71 -5.28
CA ILE A 183 11.01 2.50 -4.72
C ILE A 183 9.99 1.37 -4.63
N TYR A 184 10.46 0.15 -4.89
CA TYR A 184 9.68 -1.06 -4.71
C TYR A 184 10.17 -1.78 -3.45
N ILE A 185 9.26 -2.04 -2.52
CA ILE A 185 9.57 -2.78 -1.29
C ILE A 185 9.09 -4.22 -1.45
N ASP A 186 10.03 -5.17 -1.43
CA ASP A 186 9.75 -6.60 -1.56
C ASP A 186 9.25 -7.19 -0.23
N ALA A 187 8.01 -6.86 0.13
CA ALA A 187 7.37 -7.48 1.29
C ALA A 187 7.23 -9.00 1.13
N TYR A 188 7.19 -9.54 -0.10
CA TYR A 188 7.09 -10.98 -0.32
C TYR A 188 8.33 -11.71 0.18
N GLY A 189 9.51 -11.22 -0.20
CA GLY A 189 10.81 -11.68 0.28
C GLY A 189 10.98 -11.46 1.79
N ILE A 190 10.67 -10.25 2.28
CA ILE A 190 10.79 -9.93 3.72
C ILE A 190 9.95 -10.90 4.58
N PHE A 191 8.68 -11.13 4.22
CA PHE A 191 7.86 -12.09 4.95
C PHE A 191 8.33 -13.54 4.79
N TRP A 192 8.97 -13.91 3.67
CA TRP A 192 9.59 -15.22 3.51
C TRP A 192 10.66 -15.44 4.58
N ASP A 193 11.55 -14.47 4.71
CA ASP A 193 12.69 -14.56 5.62
C ASP A 193 12.22 -14.59 7.07
N LEU A 194 11.18 -13.80 7.41
CA LEU A 194 10.57 -13.84 8.74
C LEU A 194 9.92 -15.19 9.07
N ILE A 195 9.24 -15.82 8.10
CA ILE A 195 8.60 -17.13 8.31
C ILE A 195 9.65 -18.22 8.52
N ASN A 196 10.75 -18.19 7.76
CA ASN A 196 11.80 -19.21 7.82
C ASN A 196 12.82 -18.96 8.93
N ASN A 197 13.00 -17.70 9.35
CA ASN A 197 13.93 -17.29 10.39
C ASN A 197 13.24 -16.34 11.39
N PRO A 198 12.44 -16.88 12.34
CA PRO A 198 11.68 -16.06 13.29
C PRO A 198 12.54 -15.12 14.16
N SER A 199 13.84 -15.40 14.33
CA SER A 199 14.78 -14.51 15.01
C SER A 199 14.93 -13.14 14.34
N LEU A 200 14.55 -13.01 13.06
CA LEU A 200 14.54 -11.74 12.32
C LEU A 200 13.31 -10.87 12.64
N LEU A 201 12.31 -11.36 13.38
CA LEU A 201 11.08 -10.60 13.71
C LEU A 201 11.36 -9.30 14.48
N VAL A 202 12.45 -9.26 15.26
CA VAL A 202 12.87 -8.05 16.00
C VAL A 202 13.43 -6.99 15.05
N LEU A 203 13.89 -7.39 13.85
CA LEU A 203 14.53 -6.51 12.87
C LEU A 203 13.60 -6.12 11.70
N GLY A 204 12.71 -7.02 11.27
CA GLY A 204 11.93 -6.85 10.03
C GLY A 204 11.02 -5.61 10.00
N TRP A 205 10.48 -5.18 11.14
CA TRP A 205 9.59 -4.02 11.21
C TRP A 205 10.33 -2.68 11.30
N GLN A 206 11.53 -2.67 11.90
CA GLN A 206 12.45 -1.54 11.91
C GLN A 206 13.00 -1.31 10.49
N MET A 207 13.45 -2.40 9.85
CA MET A 207 14.01 -2.38 8.49
C MET A 207 13.06 -1.80 7.44
N LEU A 208 11.76 -2.10 7.52
CA LEU A 208 10.78 -1.59 6.56
C LEU A 208 10.59 -0.07 6.66
N GLY A 209 10.64 0.49 7.87
CA GLY A 209 10.59 1.94 8.09
C GLY A 209 11.89 2.63 7.65
N ASP A 210 13.02 2.04 8.01
CA ASP A 210 14.34 2.57 7.69
C ASP A 210 14.61 2.54 6.18
N VAL A 211 14.23 1.46 5.47
CA VAL A 211 14.35 1.34 4.00
C VAL A 211 13.51 2.41 3.29
N VAL A 212 12.29 2.69 3.77
CA VAL A 212 11.47 3.77 3.18
C VAL A 212 12.20 5.10 3.31
N LEU A 213 12.81 5.39 4.46
CA LEU A 213 13.46 6.67 4.70
C LEU A 213 14.79 6.76 3.95
N GLU A 214 15.67 5.78 4.11
CA GLU A 214 17.01 5.76 3.51
C GLU A 214 16.91 5.83 1.98
N GLU A 215 16.09 4.99 1.35
CA GLU A 215 16.02 4.93 -0.12
C GLU A 215 15.23 6.09 -0.76
N THR A 216 14.35 6.78 -0.02
CA THR A 216 13.62 7.95 -0.54
C THR A 216 14.25 9.29 -0.16
N MET A 217 15.12 9.33 0.85
CA MET A 217 15.83 10.53 1.29
C MET A 217 17.20 10.72 0.63
N ASP A 218 17.81 9.68 0.08
CA ASP A 218 19.08 9.78 -0.66
C ASP A 218 18.90 10.39 -2.07
N LYS A 219 18.57 11.69 -2.06
CA LYS A 219 18.87 12.80 -3.00
C LYS A 219 17.87 13.95 -2.80
#